data_AF-A0A7Y5W947-F1
#
_entry.id   AF-A0A7Y5W947-F1
#
_cell.length_a   1.000
_cell.length_b   1.000
_cell.length_c   1.000
_cell.angle_alpha   90.00
_cell.angle_beta   90.00
_cell.angle_gamma   90.00
#
_symmetry.space_group_name_H-M   'P 1'
#
loop_
_entity.id
_entity.type
_entity.pdbx_description
1 polymer ?
#
loop_
_entity_poly.entity_id
_entity_poly.type
_entity_poly.pdbx_seq_one_letter_code
_entity_poly.pdbx_strand_id
1 'polypeptide(L)'
;MNRITSGTSITTAFVLALAGATTGVQAQQAASMGTGATLTSTHPKRDTANRMMRPITIEFSQTRLEDVMKFLADVTTADIEVMWTDNQNVTGLDKDTEITLTSRGASALAVLEKVLEKAATDSAGTGGNTWQLTPSGTLQVGPKARLNRWKRVEVYPIGDLLLDLPVYNDAPEFDLQAVLQGAQQGGGGGGQSPFQTEQNQDRDTRTQEEKARDLISILTRLVEPEQWADGGGDGGTITFFQGSLLVNAADYMHRELAGYPWWPKSRTRIAMAKGRRYVTLSGDATLGKVDGMINVPVTGAVPGQGGGGGGNNPPDPLGPG
;
A
#
# COMPACT_ATOMS: atom_id res chain seq x y z
N MET A 1 -39.91 -15.38 -39.25
CA MET A 1 -40.11 -16.68 -39.94
C MET A 1 -40.13 -16.43 -41.45
N ASN A 2 -39.84 -17.47 -42.26
CA ASN A 2 -39.55 -17.48 -43.72
C ASN A 2 -38.10 -17.09 -44.06
N ARG A 3 -37.20 -18.05 -44.36
CA ARG A 3 -36.97 -18.80 -45.64
C ARG A 3 -36.29 -17.90 -46.69
N ILE A 4 -34.97 -17.95 -46.89
CA ILE A 4 -34.15 -19.00 -47.58
C ILE A 4 -34.60 -19.25 -49.03
N THR A 5 -33.77 -18.84 -50.02
CA THR A 5 -33.47 -19.57 -51.27
C THR A 5 -32.08 -19.18 -51.80
N SER A 6 -31.40 -20.10 -52.49
CA SER A 6 -30.00 -20.00 -52.96
C SER A 6 -29.86 -20.00 -54.50
N GLY A 7 -28.67 -19.67 -55.02
CA GLY A 7 -28.26 -19.85 -56.44
C GLY A 7 -26.92 -19.14 -56.70
N THR A 8 -25.75 -19.77 -56.68
CA THR A 8 -25.18 -20.86 -57.53
C THR A 8 -24.78 -20.38 -58.93
N SER A 9 -23.46 -20.28 -59.18
CA SER A 9 -22.86 -20.23 -60.53
C SER A 9 -21.59 -21.08 -60.61
N ILE A 10 -21.43 -21.77 -61.74
CA ILE A 10 -20.55 -22.90 -62.07
C ILE A 10 -20.00 -22.63 -63.49
N THR A 11 -18.76 -22.89 -63.90
CA THR A 11 -17.49 -23.38 -63.30
C THR A 11 -16.39 -23.07 -64.36
N THR A 12 -15.19 -23.68 -64.30
CA THR A 12 -14.21 -23.89 -65.41
C THR A 12 -13.04 -22.87 -65.44
N ALA A 13 -11.75 -23.23 -65.55
CA ALA A 13 -11.04 -24.50 -65.31
C ALA A 13 -9.50 -24.26 -65.18
N PHE A 14 -8.80 -25.25 -64.58
CA PHE A 14 -7.41 -25.74 -64.82
C PHE A 14 -6.46 -24.92 -65.75
N VAL A 15 -5.15 -24.82 -65.48
CA VAL A 15 -4.17 -25.94 -65.48
C VAL A 15 -2.97 -25.70 -64.53
N LEU A 16 -2.39 -26.82 -64.10
CA LEU A 16 -1.22 -27.03 -63.23
C LEU A 16 0.11 -26.46 -63.77
N ALA A 17 0.97 -25.96 -62.87
CA ALA A 17 2.42 -25.88 -63.08
C ALA A 17 3.15 -26.27 -61.78
N LEU A 18 3.75 -27.47 -61.76
CA LEU A 18 4.59 -27.96 -60.66
C LEU A 18 6.06 -27.78 -61.03
N ALA A 19 6.78 -26.98 -60.26
CA ALA A 19 8.24 -26.98 -60.20
C ALA A 19 8.65 -26.91 -58.73
N GLY A 20 9.24 -27.99 -58.22
CA GLY A 20 9.67 -28.07 -56.82
C GLY A 20 11.14 -27.68 -56.64
N ALA A 21 11.44 -26.92 -55.60
CA ALA A 21 12.76 -26.91 -54.96
C ALA A 21 12.68 -26.37 -53.52
N THR A 22 13.21 -27.18 -52.60
CA THR A 22 13.89 -26.77 -51.34
C THR A 22 13.23 -25.77 -50.38
N THR A 23 12.88 -26.31 -49.22
CA THR A 23 12.71 -25.63 -47.92
C THR A 23 13.70 -24.50 -47.65
N GLY A 24 13.21 -23.33 -47.21
CA GLY A 24 14.06 -22.19 -46.86
C GLY A 24 13.33 -20.96 -46.33
N VAL A 25 12.34 -21.12 -45.43
CA VAL A 25 11.68 -19.96 -44.79
C VAL A 25 12.57 -19.40 -43.69
N GLN A 26 13.50 -18.50 -44.05
CA GLN A 26 14.12 -17.61 -43.08
C GLN A 26 13.13 -16.48 -42.74
N ALA A 27 12.69 -16.44 -41.48
CA ALA A 27 11.80 -15.41 -40.99
C ALA A 27 12.52 -14.05 -40.97
N GLN A 28 12.04 -13.09 -41.76
CA GLN A 28 12.56 -11.73 -41.74
C GLN A 28 12.07 -11.02 -40.48
N GLN A 29 12.91 -11.02 -39.46
CA GLN A 29 12.62 -10.51 -38.13
C GLN A 29 12.62 -8.96 -38.13
N ALA A 30 11.46 -8.37 -38.40
CA ALA A 30 11.27 -6.93 -38.24
C ALA A 30 11.30 -6.57 -36.75
N ALA A 31 12.37 -5.89 -36.33
CA ALA A 31 12.50 -5.40 -34.95
C ALA A 31 11.48 -4.28 -34.68
N SER A 32 10.39 -4.61 -34.00
CA SER A 32 9.59 -3.60 -33.31
C SER A 32 10.41 -3.05 -32.13
N MET A 33 10.66 -1.75 -32.18
CA MET A 33 11.48 -1.04 -31.19
C MET A 33 10.89 -1.20 -29.80
N GLY A 34 11.76 -1.36 -28.79
CA GLY A 34 11.35 -1.50 -27.40
C GLY A 34 10.68 -0.23 -26.87
N THR A 35 9.35 -0.15 -26.99
CA THR A 35 8.54 0.68 -26.10
C THR A 35 8.84 0.22 -24.68
N GLY A 36 9.45 1.07 -23.87
CA GLY A 36 9.80 0.73 -22.50
C GLY A 36 8.60 0.15 -21.78
N ALA A 37 8.76 -1.06 -21.22
CA ALA A 37 7.66 -1.76 -20.58
C ALA A 37 7.14 -0.91 -19.42
N THR A 38 6.03 -0.20 -19.66
CA THR A 38 5.23 0.40 -18.61
C THR A 38 4.95 -0.72 -17.63
N LEU A 39 5.44 -0.57 -16.39
CA LEU A 39 5.10 -1.48 -15.31
C LEU A 39 3.62 -1.26 -14.99
N THR A 40 2.74 -1.84 -15.80
CA THR A 40 1.31 -1.91 -15.55
C THR A 40 1.17 -2.65 -14.22
N SER A 41 0.99 -1.90 -13.13
CA SER A 41 0.90 -2.57 -11.84
C SER A 41 -0.36 -3.42 -11.87
N THR A 42 -0.27 -4.64 -11.34
CA THR A 42 -1.40 -5.58 -11.30
C THR A 42 -2.53 -5.09 -10.37
N HIS A 43 -2.42 -3.90 -9.80
CA HIS A 43 -3.33 -3.37 -8.79
C HIS A 43 -3.58 -1.86 -9.00
N PRO A 44 -4.69 -1.45 -9.64
CA PRO A 44 -4.87 -0.06 -10.07
C PRO A 44 -4.90 0.96 -8.91
N LYS A 45 -5.41 0.57 -7.73
CA LYS A 45 -5.27 1.36 -6.49
C LYS A 45 -3.81 1.75 -6.18
N ARG A 46 -2.86 0.84 -6.43
CA ARG A 46 -1.42 1.05 -6.19
C ARG A 46 -0.81 2.01 -7.21
N ASP A 47 -1.23 1.96 -8.46
CA ASP A 47 -0.80 2.94 -9.47
C ASP A 47 -1.25 4.35 -9.11
N THR A 48 -2.50 4.55 -8.73
CA THR A 48 -3.02 5.85 -8.28
C THR A 48 -2.30 6.31 -7.01
N ALA A 49 -2.09 5.44 -6.02
CA ALA A 49 -1.30 5.78 -4.84
C ALA A 49 0.14 6.20 -5.21
N ASN A 50 0.84 5.47 -6.08
CA ASN A 50 2.18 5.81 -6.56
C ASN A 50 2.21 7.16 -7.29
N ARG A 51 1.21 7.47 -8.13
CA ARG A 51 1.06 8.78 -8.80
C ARG A 51 0.90 9.92 -7.80
N MET A 52 0.05 9.72 -6.79
CA MET A 52 -0.17 10.68 -5.70
C MET A 52 1.02 10.81 -4.73
N MET A 53 1.98 9.88 -4.73
CA MET A 53 3.21 10.00 -3.93
C MET A 53 4.27 10.94 -4.55
N ARG A 54 4.10 11.38 -5.80
CA ARG A 54 5.04 12.30 -6.45
C ARG A 54 5.19 13.58 -5.61
N PRO A 55 6.42 14.00 -5.27
CA PRO A 55 6.64 15.26 -4.55
C PRO A 55 6.35 16.42 -5.49
N ILE A 56 5.57 17.39 -5.01
CA ILE A 56 5.23 18.62 -5.72
C ILE A 56 5.62 19.84 -4.88
N THR A 57 5.85 20.95 -5.57
CA THR A 57 5.99 22.27 -4.95
C THR A 57 4.86 23.13 -5.48
N ILE A 58 4.09 23.71 -4.56
CA ILE A 58 2.84 24.41 -4.82
C ILE A 58 2.77 25.69 -3.98
N GLU A 59 2.17 26.71 -4.58
CA GLU A 59 1.86 27.98 -3.94
C GLU A 59 0.49 28.43 -4.45
N PHE A 60 -0.55 28.06 -3.70
CA PHE A 60 -1.92 28.50 -3.93
C PHE A 60 -2.19 29.73 -3.07
N SER A 61 -2.61 30.81 -3.72
CA SER A 61 -3.04 32.06 -3.09
C SER A 61 -4.44 32.36 -3.59
N GLN A 62 -5.43 32.26 -2.69
CA GLN A 62 -6.85 32.46 -2.98
C GLN A 62 -7.33 31.71 -4.25
N THR A 63 -6.86 30.47 -4.42
CA THR A 63 -7.14 29.67 -5.62
C THR A 63 -8.40 28.84 -5.40
N ARG A 64 -9.38 28.89 -6.31
CA ARG A 64 -10.63 28.11 -6.20
C ARG A 64 -10.34 26.62 -6.08
N LEU A 65 -11.09 25.91 -5.24
CA LEU A 65 -10.92 24.48 -5.00
C LEU A 65 -11.04 23.66 -6.30
N GLU A 66 -11.92 24.06 -7.23
CA GLU A 66 -12.05 23.44 -8.55
C GLU A 66 -10.72 23.43 -9.33
N ASP A 67 -10.01 24.56 -9.35
CA ASP A 67 -8.74 24.71 -10.05
C ASP A 67 -7.59 23.98 -9.33
N VAL A 68 -7.59 23.96 -7.99
CA VAL A 68 -6.64 23.18 -7.18
C VAL A 68 -6.78 21.68 -7.43
N MET A 69 -8.01 21.16 -7.44
CA MET A 69 -8.28 19.74 -7.68
C MET A 69 -7.92 19.33 -9.10
N LYS A 70 -8.22 20.19 -10.09
CA LYS A 70 -7.79 19.99 -11.48
C LYS A 70 -6.27 19.96 -11.62
N PHE A 71 -5.56 20.92 -11.02
CA PHE A 71 -4.09 20.94 -11.00
C PHE A 71 -3.51 19.64 -10.42
N LEU A 72 -4.08 19.12 -9.33
CA LEU A 72 -3.63 17.86 -8.73
C LEU A 72 -3.84 16.67 -9.67
N ALA A 73 -4.99 16.59 -10.37
CA ALA A 73 -5.24 15.56 -11.37
C ALA A 73 -4.26 15.66 -12.55
N ASP A 74 -4.06 16.85 -13.11
CA ASP A 74 -3.19 17.11 -14.26
C ASP A 74 -1.71 16.76 -13.96
N VAL A 75 -1.18 17.17 -12.80
CA VAL A 75 0.22 16.95 -12.42
C VAL A 75 0.51 15.49 -12.02
N THR A 76 -0.42 14.85 -11.32
CA THR A 76 -0.23 13.45 -10.88
C THR A 76 -0.57 12.43 -11.96
N THR A 77 -1.40 12.83 -12.93
CA THR A 77 -2.13 11.94 -13.86
C THR A 77 -2.95 10.85 -13.15
N ALA A 78 -3.37 11.10 -11.91
CA ALA A 78 -4.31 10.26 -11.18
C ALA A 78 -5.74 10.47 -11.69
N ASP A 79 -6.54 9.40 -11.67
CA ASP A 79 -7.98 9.48 -11.86
C ASP A 79 -8.62 9.95 -10.56
N ILE A 80 -9.07 11.21 -10.50
CA ILE A 80 -9.62 11.85 -9.28
C ILE A 80 -11.09 12.20 -9.51
N GLU A 81 -11.99 11.52 -8.79
CA GLU A 81 -13.43 11.78 -8.78
C GLU A 81 -13.77 12.69 -7.59
N VAL A 82 -14.12 13.95 -7.87
CA VAL A 82 -14.43 14.94 -6.82
C VAL A 82 -15.93 15.09 -6.66
N MET A 83 -16.41 14.88 -5.44
CA MET A 83 -17.83 14.97 -5.08
C MET A 83 -18.23 16.42 -4.78
N TRP A 84 -18.36 17.21 -5.85
CA TRP A 84 -18.85 18.59 -5.77
C TRP A 84 -20.26 18.68 -5.18
N THR A 85 -20.55 19.83 -4.59
CA THR A 85 -21.92 20.27 -4.30
C THR A 85 -22.57 20.75 -5.60
N ASP A 86 -23.84 20.40 -5.79
CA ASP A 86 -24.64 20.78 -6.96
C ASP A 86 -26.14 20.79 -6.61
N ASN A 87 -26.99 21.21 -7.55
CA ASN A 87 -28.43 21.33 -7.35
C ASN A 87 -29.15 20.00 -7.00
N GLN A 88 -28.52 18.84 -7.25
CA GLN A 88 -29.01 17.51 -6.92
C GLN A 88 -28.34 16.95 -5.65
N ASN A 89 -27.12 17.41 -5.33
CA ASN A 89 -26.29 16.94 -4.24
C ASN A 89 -25.86 18.11 -3.34
N VAL A 90 -26.73 18.52 -2.41
CA VAL A 90 -26.46 19.61 -1.44
C VAL A 90 -25.29 19.34 -0.49
N THR A 91 -24.91 18.08 -0.31
CA THR A 91 -23.73 17.66 0.46
C THR A 91 -22.58 17.40 -0.52
N GLY A 92 -21.55 18.22 -0.48
CA GLY A 92 -20.42 18.12 -1.41
C GLY A 92 -19.33 19.14 -1.09
N LEU A 93 -18.22 19.04 -1.81
CA LEU A 93 -17.19 20.08 -1.82
C LEU A 93 -17.69 21.30 -2.59
N ASP A 94 -17.47 22.49 -2.05
CA ASP A 94 -17.76 23.73 -2.75
C ASP A 94 -16.61 24.10 -3.70
N LYS A 95 -16.94 24.33 -4.98
CA LYS A 95 -15.99 24.66 -6.05
C LYS A 95 -15.33 26.02 -5.85
N ASP A 96 -16.07 26.96 -5.27
CA ASP A 96 -15.67 28.37 -5.16
C ASP A 96 -14.90 28.67 -3.86
N THR A 97 -14.77 27.67 -2.97
CA THR A 97 -13.95 27.78 -1.76
C THR A 97 -12.50 28.14 -2.11
N GLU A 98 -12.04 29.29 -1.64
CA GLU A 98 -10.67 29.78 -1.86
C GLU A 98 -9.66 29.03 -0.97
N ILE A 99 -8.68 28.40 -1.61
CA ILE A 99 -7.58 27.69 -0.96
C ILE A 99 -6.31 28.53 -1.00
N THR A 100 -5.79 28.86 0.18
CA THR A 100 -4.45 29.41 0.37
C THR A 100 -3.56 28.39 1.08
N LEU A 101 -2.55 27.88 0.38
CA LEU A 101 -1.64 26.84 0.85
C LEU A 101 -0.31 26.90 0.08
N THR A 102 0.81 26.96 0.81
CA THR A 102 2.16 26.81 0.26
C THR A 102 2.78 25.50 0.75
N SER A 103 3.40 24.73 -0.14
CA SER A 103 4.15 23.53 0.24
C SER A 103 5.31 23.26 -0.71
N ARG A 104 6.43 22.79 -0.16
CA ARG A 104 7.65 22.49 -0.93
C ARG A 104 8.05 21.04 -0.66
N GLY A 105 8.13 20.22 -1.71
CA GLY A 105 8.55 18.82 -1.62
C GLY A 105 7.58 17.88 -0.90
N ALA A 106 6.32 18.26 -0.70
CA ALA A 106 5.29 17.39 -0.15
C ALA A 106 4.72 16.47 -1.24
N SER A 107 4.31 15.24 -0.91
CA SER A 107 3.58 14.39 -1.87
C SER A 107 2.25 15.04 -2.26
N ALA A 108 1.81 14.81 -3.50
CA ALA A 108 0.50 15.30 -3.95
C ALA A 108 -0.66 14.82 -3.07
N LEU A 109 -0.57 13.62 -2.46
CA LEU A 109 -1.55 13.16 -1.47
C LEU A 109 -1.54 14.00 -0.19
N ALA A 110 -0.36 14.33 0.35
CA ALA A 110 -0.25 15.17 1.55
C ALA A 110 -0.67 16.62 1.28
N VAL A 111 -0.56 17.10 0.03
CA VAL A 111 -1.15 18.37 -0.41
C VAL A 111 -2.67 18.24 -0.47
N LEU A 112 -3.22 17.19 -1.10
CA LEU A 112 -4.66 16.93 -1.17
C LEU A 112 -5.29 16.86 0.22
N GLU A 113 -4.70 16.15 1.18
CA GLU A 113 -5.23 16.04 2.54
C GLU A 113 -5.33 17.41 3.24
N LYS A 114 -4.31 18.27 3.08
CA LYS A 114 -4.33 19.66 3.58
C LYS A 114 -5.33 20.55 2.85
N VAL A 115 -5.55 20.32 1.56
CA VAL A 115 -6.59 21.00 0.77
C VAL A 115 -7.97 20.61 1.28
N LEU A 116 -8.22 19.33 1.58
CA LEU A 116 -9.50 18.85 2.10
C LEU A 116 -9.79 19.32 3.53
N GLU A 117 -8.75 19.44 4.37
CA GLU A 117 -8.85 20.06 5.70
C GLU A 117 -9.21 21.55 5.61
N LYS A 118 -8.63 22.28 4.64
CA LYS A 118 -8.95 23.69 4.36
C LYS A 118 -10.32 23.89 3.70
N ALA A 119 -10.75 22.94 2.88
CA ALA A 119 -12.06 22.89 2.23
C ALA A 119 -13.17 22.32 3.14
N ALA A 120 -12.90 22.11 4.43
CA ALA A 120 -13.90 21.70 5.40
C ALA A 120 -14.84 22.88 5.71
N THR A 121 -15.95 22.95 4.98
CA THR A 121 -17.07 23.85 5.26
C THR A 121 -18.13 23.14 6.11
N ASP A 122 -19.06 23.90 6.72
CA ASP A 122 -20.19 23.33 7.46
C ASP A 122 -21.10 22.45 6.56
N SER A 123 -21.07 22.70 5.24
CA SER A 123 -21.76 21.92 4.20
C SER A 123 -21.17 20.52 3.96
N ALA A 124 -19.99 20.21 4.51
CA ALA A 124 -19.35 18.90 4.37
C ALA A 124 -20.05 17.77 5.16
N GLY A 125 -21.07 18.09 5.97
CA GLY A 125 -21.85 17.11 6.73
C GLY A 125 -21.07 16.43 7.86
N THR A 126 -21.72 15.48 8.54
CA THR A 126 -21.16 14.81 9.73
C THR A 126 -19.88 14.04 9.41
N GLY A 127 -18.77 14.49 10.00
CA GLY A 127 -17.44 13.87 9.92
C GLY A 127 -16.46 14.53 8.93
N GLY A 128 -16.91 15.48 8.12
CA GLY A 128 -16.07 16.27 7.22
C GLY A 128 -15.57 15.53 5.96
N ASN A 129 -14.53 16.09 5.35
CA ASN A 129 -13.98 15.61 4.07
C ASN A 129 -12.90 14.54 4.25
N THR A 130 -12.84 13.59 3.32
CA THR A 130 -11.70 12.67 3.18
C THR A 130 -11.59 12.18 1.73
N TRP A 131 -10.71 11.22 1.48
CA TRP A 131 -10.54 10.53 0.20
C TRP A 131 -10.64 9.02 0.40
N GLN A 132 -10.94 8.27 -0.67
CA GLN A 132 -10.91 6.80 -0.68
C GLN A 132 -10.55 6.25 -2.07
N LEU A 133 -10.14 4.98 -2.16
CA LEU A 133 -9.80 4.34 -3.43
C LEU A 133 -10.84 3.29 -3.85
N THR A 134 -11.44 3.49 -5.03
CA THR A 134 -12.36 2.51 -5.63
C THR A 134 -11.63 1.25 -6.09
N PRO A 135 -12.33 0.11 -6.33
CA PRO A 135 -11.70 -1.08 -6.91
C PRO A 135 -11.01 -0.83 -8.27
N SER A 136 -11.52 0.12 -9.07
CA SER A 136 -10.91 0.55 -10.34
C SER A 136 -9.66 1.41 -10.18
N GLY A 137 -9.30 1.81 -8.95
CA GLY A 137 -8.17 2.69 -8.66
C GLY A 137 -8.47 4.19 -8.73
N THR A 138 -9.71 4.58 -9.00
CA THR A 138 -10.17 5.98 -8.94
C THR A 138 -10.05 6.51 -7.52
N LEU A 139 -9.48 7.71 -7.37
CA LEU A 139 -9.38 8.43 -6.10
C LEU A 139 -10.65 9.26 -5.91
N GLN A 140 -11.59 8.74 -5.12
CA GLN A 140 -12.79 9.45 -4.74
C GLN A 140 -12.49 10.44 -3.61
N VAL A 141 -13.00 11.67 -3.73
CA VAL A 141 -12.70 12.77 -2.83
C VAL A 141 -13.95 13.55 -2.47
N GLY A 142 -14.22 13.76 -1.17
CA GLY A 142 -15.33 14.59 -0.71
C GLY A 142 -15.84 14.27 0.71
N PRO A 143 -17.08 14.66 1.03
CA PRO A 143 -17.74 14.37 2.31
C PRO A 143 -17.81 12.88 2.63
N LYS A 144 -17.49 12.49 3.88
CA LYS A 144 -17.66 11.11 4.38
C LYS A 144 -19.08 10.60 4.16
N ALA A 145 -20.10 11.43 4.45
CA ALA A 145 -21.51 11.09 4.23
C ALA A 145 -21.86 10.66 2.79
N ARG A 146 -21.09 11.09 1.77
CA ARG A 146 -21.23 10.57 0.41
C ARG A 146 -20.39 9.32 0.17
N LEU A 147 -19.15 9.29 0.67
CA LEU A 147 -18.23 8.15 0.55
C LEU A 147 -18.79 6.87 1.21
N ASN A 148 -19.60 7.02 2.27
CA ASN A 148 -20.33 5.95 2.96
C ASN A 148 -21.30 5.16 2.06
N ARG A 149 -21.66 5.68 0.88
CA ARG A 149 -22.48 4.96 -0.10
C ARG A 149 -21.77 3.73 -0.69
N TRP A 150 -20.43 3.68 -0.65
CA TRP A 150 -19.62 2.59 -1.17
C TRP A 150 -18.97 1.77 -0.04
N LYS A 151 -19.78 0.88 0.56
CA LYS A 151 -19.32 -0.07 1.59
C LYS A 151 -18.91 -1.41 0.99
N ARG A 152 -17.96 -2.09 1.64
CA ARG A 152 -17.63 -3.49 1.38
C ARG A 152 -17.38 -4.25 2.68
N VAL A 153 -17.49 -5.57 2.62
CA VAL A 153 -17.15 -6.45 3.74
C VAL A 153 -15.68 -6.87 3.62
N GLU A 154 -14.88 -6.63 4.66
CA GLU A 154 -13.57 -7.23 4.87
C GLU A 154 -13.57 -8.07 6.16
N VAL A 155 -12.76 -9.14 6.16
CA VAL A 155 -12.57 -10.04 7.31
C VAL A 155 -11.18 -9.83 7.86
N TYR A 156 -11.08 -9.36 9.11
CA TYR A 156 -9.81 -9.20 9.81
C TYR A 156 -9.63 -10.33 10.84
N PRO A 157 -8.69 -11.28 10.64
CA PRO A 157 -8.39 -12.27 11.66
C PRO A 157 -7.75 -11.58 12.87
N ILE A 158 -8.29 -11.83 14.06
CA ILE A 158 -7.80 -11.25 15.33
C ILE A 158 -7.38 -12.31 16.34
N GLY A 159 -7.42 -13.61 15.99
CA GLY A 159 -7.15 -14.72 16.91
C GLY A 159 -5.85 -14.58 17.72
N ASP A 160 -4.77 -14.09 17.10
CA ASP A 160 -3.48 -13.80 17.75
C ASP A 160 -3.59 -12.76 18.89
N LEU A 161 -4.44 -11.74 18.70
CA LEU A 161 -4.73 -10.70 19.70
C LEU A 161 -5.65 -11.18 20.83
N LEU A 162 -6.32 -12.32 20.65
CA LEU A 162 -7.23 -12.94 21.63
C LEU A 162 -6.57 -14.04 22.46
N LEU A 163 -5.31 -14.39 22.15
CA LEU A 163 -4.55 -15.39 22.91
C LEU A 163 -4.28 -14.89 24.33
N ASP A 164 -4.53 -15.75 25.30
CA ASP A 164 -4.04 -15.58 26.67
C ASP A 164 -2.61 -16.13 26.74
N LEU A 165 -1.62 -15.25 26.87
CA LEU A 165 -0.22 -15.66 26.98
C LEU A 165 0.06 -16.02 28.45
N PRO A 166 0.32 -17.29 28.79
CA PRO A 166 0.60 -17.68 30.16
C PRO A 166 1.89 -17.01 30.66
N VAL A 167 1.75 -16.17 31.68
CA VAL A 167 2.86 -15.48 32.33
C VAL A 167 3.53 -16.45 33.32
N TYR A 168 4.62 -17.09 32.89
CA TYR A 168 5.44 -17.97 33.73
C TYR A 168 6.43 -17.17 34.60
N ASN A 169 5.90 -16.33 35.51
CA ASN A 169 6.75 -15.66 36.50
C ASN A 169 7.15 -16.62 37.65
N ASP A 170 6.30 -17.61 37.94
CA ASP A 170 6.55 -18.63 38.96
C ASP A 170 7.34 -19.80 38.34
N ALA A 171 8.63 -19.57 38.08
CA ALA A 171 9.56 -20.68 37.91
C ALA A 171 9.68 -21.41 39.26
N PRO A 172 9.39 -22.72 39.35
CA PRO A 172 9.46 -23.43 40.62
C PRO A 172 10.88 -23.39 41.17
N GLU A 173 11.04 -22.94 42.42
CA GLU A 173 12.34 -22.97 43.09
C GLU A 173 12.78 -24.43 43.27
N PHE A 174 13.78 -24.84 42.49
CA PHE A 174 14.29 -26.20 42.55
C PHE A 174 15.31 -26.31 43.70
N ASP A 175 14.84 -26.75 44.87
CA ASP A 175 15.71 -27.08 45.99
C ASP A 175 16.52 -28.36 45.69
N LEU A 176 17.71 -28.14 45.11
CA LEU A 176 18.73 -29.19 44.88
C LEU A 176 19.13 -29.91 46.17
N GLN A 177 19.02 -29.26 47.34
CA GLN A 177 19.50 -29.78 48.61
C GLN A 177 18.48 -30.75 49.24
N ALA A 178 17.17 -30.47 49.10
CA ALA A 178 16.12 -31.44 49.42
C ALA A 178 16.21 -32.71 48.56
N VAL A 179 16.44 -32.56 47.25
CA VAL A 179 16.60 -33.71 46.33
C VAL A 179 17.87 -34.52 46.64
N LEU A 180 18.98 -33.86 46.98
CA LEU A 180 20.24 -34.54 47.31
C LEU A 180 20.17 -35.29 48.65
N GLN A 181 19.46 -34.76 49.65
CA GLN A 181 19.22 -35.48 50.91
C GLN A 181 18.32 -36.71 50.69
N GLY A 182 17.28 -36.61 49.86
CA GLY A 182 16.44 -37.75 49.46
C GLY A 182 17.20 -38.84 48.68
N ALA A 183 18.24 -38.49 47.93
CA ALA A 183 19.05 -39.44 47.18
C ALA A 183 20.03 -40.25 48.05
N GLN A 184 20.35 -39.78 49.26
CA GLN A 184 21.37 -40.41 50.12
C GLN A 184 20.80 -41.39 51.17
N GLN A 185 19.48 -41.41 51.35
CA GLN A 185 18.77 -42.36 52.22
C GLN A 185 17.96 -43.35 51.36
N GLY A 186 18.56 -44.50 51.06
CA GLY A 186 17.97 -45.47 50.13
C GLY A 186 16.71 -46.17 50.65
N GLY A 187 15.67 -46.20 49.81
CA GLY A 187 14.57 -47.17 49.87
C GLY A 187 13.20 -46.62 50.27
N GLY A 188 12.19 -46.90 49.45
CA GLY A 188 10.77 -46.66 49.75
C GLY A 188 10.08 -45.81 48.70
N GLY A 189 9.24 -46.43 47.86
CA GLY A 189 8.51 -45.73 46.81
C GLY A 189 7.35 -44.87 47.34
N GLY A 190 7.23 -43.66 46.80
CA GLY A 190 6.15 -42.71 47.10
C GLY A 190 6.32 -41.49 46.22
N GLY A 191 5.85 -41.57 44.97
CA GLY A 191 6.09 -40.57 43.93
C GLY A 191 5.33 -39.26 44.16
N GLN A 192 5.78 -38.46 45.12
CA GLN A 192 5.31 -37.09 45.31
C GLN A 192 6.23 -36.15 44.54
N SER A 193 5.73 -35.59 43.44
CA SER A 193 6.45 -34.61 42.64
C SER A 193 6.85 -33.40 43.50
N PRO A 194 8.12 -32.92 43.44
CA PRO A 194 8.57 -31.76 44.21
C PRO A 194 7.99 -30.42 43.72
N PHE A 195 7.19 -30.44 42.65
CA PHE A 195 6.44 -29.28 42.16
C PHE A 195 5.14 -29.15 42.94
N GLN A 196 5.14 -28.28 43.95
CA GLN A 196 3.98 -28.04 44.81
C GLN A 196 3.05 -27.02 44.16
N THR A 197 1.80 -27.42 43.89
CA THR A 197 0.87 -26.64 43.04
C THR A 197 0.22 -25.47 43.77
N GLU A 198 0.85 -24.30 43.77
CA GLU A 198 0.17 -23.04 44.12
C GLU A 198 -0.64 -22.53 42.93
N GLN A 199 -1.92 -22.95 42.89
CA GLN A 199 -2.82 -22.67 41.78
C GLN A 199 -3.60 -21.37 42.00
N ASN A 200 -2.93 -20.23 41.83
CA ASN A 200 -3.60 -18.92 41.71
C ASN A 200 -2.82 -17.97 40.78
N GLN A 201 -2.61 -18.42 39.55
CA GLN A 201 -2.12 -17.56 38.46
C GLN A 201 -3.24 -16.61 38.04
N ASP A 202 -2.93 -15.30 37.94
CA ASP A 202 -3.76 -14.27 37.30
C ASP A 202 -3.90 -14.54 35.80
N ARG A 203 -4.63 -15.58 35.44
CA ARG A 203 -5.09 -15.83 34.07
C ARG A 203 -6.22 -14.87 33.77
N ASP A 204 -6.18 -14.24 32.60
CA ASP A 204 -7.26 -13.37 32.16
C ASP A 204 -8.46 -14.22 31.73
N THR A 205 -9.31 -14.54 32.71
CA THR A 205 -10.47 -15.44 32.60
C THR A 205 -11.56 -14.97 31.64
N ARG A 206 -11.42 -13.78 31.05
CA ARG A 206 -12.33 -13.27 30.01
C ARG A 206 -12.38 -14.22 28.81
N THR A 207 -13.58 -14.48 28.34
CA THR A 207 -13.84 -15.23 27.11
C THR A 207 -13.28 -14.51 25.88
N GLN A 208 -13.03 -15.23 24.78
CA GLN A 208 -12.60 -14.61 23.53
C GLN A 208 -13.63 -13.59 23.02
N GLU A 209 -14.91 -13.84 23.26
CA GLU A 209 -16.03 -12.98 22.92
C GLU A 209 -16.04 -11.67 23.73
N GLU A 210 -15.57 -11.68 24.98
CA GLU A 210 -15.39 -10.47 25.80
C GLU A 210 -14.16 -9.68 25.34
N LYS A 211 -13.02 -10.34 25.15
CA LYS A 211 -11.81 -9.70 24.60
C LYS A 211 -12.07 -9.09 23.21
N ALA A 212 -12.88 -9.75 22.38
CA ALA A 212 -13.32 -9.23 21.09
C ALA A 212 -14.28 -8.03 21.22
N ARG A 213 -15.19 -8.01 22.20
CA ARG A 213 -16.05 -6.85 22.50
C ARG A 213 -15.23 -5.65 22.97
N ASP A 214 -14.25 -5.86 23.83
CA ASP A 214 -13.32 -4.82 24.28
C ASP A 214 -12.52 -4.25 23.09
N LEU A 215 -11.99 -5.11 22.22
CA LEU A 215 -11.29 -4.70 21.01
C LEU A 215 -12.19 -3.91 20.05
N ILE A 216 -13.43 -4.35 19.83
CA ILE A 216 -14.42 -3.59 19.03
C ILE A 216 -14.64 -2.22 19.65
N SER A 217 -14.82 -2.11 20.97
CA SER A 217 -15.02 -0.82 21.66
C SER A 217 -13.81 0.11 21.53
N ILE A 218 -12.59 -0.43 21.58
CA ILE A 218 -11.35 0.34 21.33
C ILE A 218 -11.30 0.83 19.88
N LEU A 219 -11.59 -0.04 18.91
CA LEU A 219 -11.56 0.31 17.48
C LEU A 219 -12.60 1.37 17.14
N THR A 220 -13.86 1.22 17.58
CA THR A 220 -14.93 2.19 17.28
C THR A 220 -14.77 3.53 17.99
N ARG A 221 -14.05 3.59 19.12
CA ARG A 221 -13.68 4.87 19.77
C ARG A 221 -12.54 5.60 19.09
N LEU A 222 -11.54 4.87 18.57
CA LEU A 222 -10.33 5.46 18.00
C LEU A 222 -10.43 5.76 16.50
N VAL A 223 -11.09 4.90 15.74
CA VAL A 223 -11.26 5.06 14.28
C VAL A 223 -12.66 5.60 14.02
N GLU A 224 -12.74 6.83 13.50
CA GLU A 224 -13.97 7.40 12.92
C GLU A 224 -15.25 7.17 13.77
N PRO A 225 -15.25 7.58 15.05
CA PRO A 225 -16.31 7.25 16.01
C PRO A 225 -17.70 7.73 15.58
N GLU A 226 -17.76 8.86 14.87
CA GLU A 226 -19.01 9.40 14.33
C GLU A 226 -19.57 8.65 13.10
N GLN A 227 -18.83 7.70 12.52
CA GLN A 227 -19.20 7.00 11.28
C GLN A 227 -19.73 5.58 11.50
N TRP A 228 -19.49 4.97 12.66
CA TRP A 228 -20.04 3.66 12.99
C TRP A 228 -21.54 3.73 13.28
N ALA A 229 -22.27 2.65 12.96
CA ALA A 229 -23.71 2.54 13.27
C ALA A 229 -24.03 2.80 14.75
N ASP A 230 -23.22 2.26 15.66
CA ASP A 230 -23.37 2.46 17.11
C ASP A 230 -23.15 3.92 17.54
N GLY A 231 -22.41 4.70 16.75
CA GLY A 231 -22.21 6.14 16.91
C GLY A 231 -23.25 7.01 16.21
N GLY A 232 -24.26 6.40 15.57
CA GLY A 232 -25.29 7.08 14.78
C GLY A 232 -24.89 7.43 13.34
N GLY A 233 -23.72 6.97 12.87
CA GLY A 233 -23.28 7.11 11.49
C GLY A 233 -23.76 5.97 10.58
N ASP A 234 -23.52 6.09 9.28
CA ASP A 234 -23.82 5.02 8.30
C ASP A 234 -22.57 4.47 7.60
N GLY A 235 -21.37 4.93 7.97
CA GLY A 235 -20.10 4.59 7.31
C GLY A 235 -19.66 3.15 7.47
N GLY A 236 -20.04 2.48 8.57
CA GLY A 236 -19.86 1.03 8.68
C GLY A 236 -20.44 0.35 9.90
N THR A 237 -20.41 -0.98 9.87
CA THR A 237 -20.69 -1.90 10.98
C THR A 237 -19.52 -2.84 11.21
N ILE A 238 -19.38 -3.32 12.44
CA ILE A 238 -18.33 -4.26 12.87
C ILE A 238 -18.94 -5.35 13.75
N THR A 239 -18.53 -6.60 13.57
CA THR A 239 -19.07 -7.74 14.34
C THR A 239 -18.01 -8.84 14.47
N PHE A 240 -17.96 -9.48 15.63
CA PHE A 240 -17.09 -10.64 15.86
C PHE A 240 -17.72 -11.93 15.36
N PHE A 241 -16.96 -12.75 14.64
CA PHE A 241 -17.35 -14.08 14.18
C PHE A 241 -16.12 -14.98 14.06
N GLN A 242 -16.11 -16.13 14.76
CA GLN A 242 -15.09 -17.18 14.64
C GLN A 242 -13.62 -16.67 14.64
N GLY A 243 -13.23 -15.90 15.67
CA GLY A 243 -11.86 -15.39 15.81
C GLY A 243 -11.50 -14.25 14.85
N SER A 244 -12.48 -13.70 14.12
CA SER A 244 -12.30 -12.62 13.15
C SER A 244 -13.32 -11.49 13.35
N LEU A 245 -12.97 -10.30 12.87
CA LEU A 245 -13.89 -9.16 12.77
C LEU A 245 -14.40 -9.06 11.34
N LEU A 246 -15.72 -9.15 11.16
CA LEU A 246 -16.40 -8.81 9.93
C LEU A 246 -16.70 -7.32 9.98
N VAL A 247 -16.09 -6.56 9.08
CA VAL A 247 -16.26 -5.10 8.98
C VAL A 247 -16.92 -4.80 7.63
N ASN A 248 -18.13 -4.25 7.65
CA ASN A 248 -18.80 -3.74 6.47
C ASN A 248 -18.71 -2.20 6.47
N ALA A 249 -17.72 -1.63 5.78
CA ALA A 249 -17.43 -0.19 5.88
C ALA A 249 -16.95 0.44 4.56
N ALA A 250 -16.87 1.77 4.55
CA ALA A 250 -16.29 2.54 3.46
C ALA A 250 -14.76 2.34 3.35
N ASP A 251 -14.18 2.56 2.17
CA ASP A 251 -12.76 2.29 1.93
C ASP A 251 -11.83 3.16 2.80
N TYR A 252 -12.22 4.39 3.13
CA TYR A 252 -11.46 5.22 4.05
C TYR A 252 -11.42 4.61 5.47
N MET A 253 -12.50 4.00 5.97
CA MET A 253 -12.51 3.34 7.29
C MET A 253 -11.64 2.08 7.30
N HIS A 254 -11.63 1.30 6.21
CA HIS A 254 -10.70 0.17 6.06
C HIS A 254 -9.23 0.63 6.05
N ARG A 255 -8.93 1.75 5.38
CA ARG A 255 -7.60 2.40 5.43
C ARG A 255 -7.26 2.81 6.86
N GLU A 256 -8.21 3.38 7.61
CA GLU A 256 -7.98 3.75 9.01
C GLU A 256 -7.71 2.55 9.94
N LEU A 257 -8.39 1.42 9.73
CA LEU A 257 -8.20 0.20 10.51
C LEU A 257 -6.82 -0.44 10.26
N ALA A 258 -6.50 -0.76 9.01
CA ALA A 258 -5.39 -1.64 8.64
C ALA A 258 -4.41 -1.04 7.61
N GLY A 259 -4.69 0.14 7.07
CA GLY A 259 -4.04 0.64 5.85
C GLY A 259 -4.48 -0.18 4.62
N TYR A 260 -3.64 -0.21 3.59
CA TYR A 260 -3.86 -1.08 2.44
C TYR A 260 -2.86 -2.26 2.43
N PRO A 261 -3.29 -3.52 2.31
CA PRO A 261 -2.39 -4.69 2.34
C PRO A 261 -1.29 -4.69 1.27
N TRP A 262 -1.55 -4.05 0.12
CA TRP A 262 -0.61 -3.89 -0.99
C TRP A 262 0.34 -2.69 -0.84
N TRP A 263 0.18 -1.87 0.21
CA TRP A 263 1.07 -0.75 0.51
C TRP A 263 2.06 -1.13 1.62
N PRO A 264 3.35 -0.80 1.50
CA PRO A 264 4.33 -1.14 2.54
C PRO A 264 3.96 -0.48 3.87
N LYS A 265 3.91 -1.24 4.98
CA LYS A 265 3.64 -0.70 6.32
C LYS A 265 4.62 0.42 6.72
N SER A 266 5.88 0.34 6.28
CA SER A 266 6.90 1.39 6.46
C SER A 266 6.61 2.71 5.71
N ARG A 267 5.68 2.67 4.75
CA ARG A 267 5.18 3.83 3.99
C ARG A 267 3.75 4.23 4.38
N THR A 268 3.20 3.62 5.42
CA THR A 268 1.94 4.03 6.03
C THR A 268 2.26 4.91 7.23
N ARG A 269 1.77 6.15 7.27
CA ARG A 269 1.86 7.00 8.46
C ARG A 269 0.56 6.94 9.23
N ILE A 270 0.67 6.61 10.51
CA ILE A 270 -0.42 6.65 11.47
C ILE A 270 -0.21 7.89 12.34
N ALA A 271 -1.23 8.73 12.43
CA ALA A 271 -1.26 9.92 13.27
C ALA A 271 -2.46 9.86 14.22
N MET A 272 -2.35 10.52 15.37
CA MET A 272 -3.46 10.75 16.29
C MET A 272 -3.77 12.25 16.32
N ALA A 273 -5.01 12.64 16.00
CA ALA A 273 -5.46 14.03 16.04
C ALA A 273 -6.83 14.11 16.73
N LYS A 274 -6.93 14.95 17.76
CA LYS A 274 -8.15 15.12 18.59
C LYS A 274 -8.71 13.79 19.13
N GLY A 275 -7.84 12.87 19.52
CA GLY A 275 -8.21 11.52 20.02
C GLY A 275 -8.59 10.50 18.94
N ARG A 276 -8.68 10.90 17.67
CA ARG A 276 -8.98 10.02 16.53
C ARG A 276 -7.71 9.59 15.82
N ARG A 277 -7.69 8.36 15.31
CA ARG A 277 -6.65 7.80 14.46
C ARG A 277 -6.85 8.24 13.00
N TYR A 278 -5.75 8.58 12.35
CA TYR A 278 -5.67 8.92 10.93
C TYR A 278 -4.54 8.15 10.24
N VAL A 279 -4.79 7.61 9.05
CA VAL A 279 -3.87 6.78 8.28
C VAL A 279 -3.71 7.37 6.88
N THR A 280 -2.53 7.94 6.63
CA THR A 280 -2.14 8.49 5.33
C THR A 280 -1.05 7.64 4.68
N LEU A 281 -0.99 7.67 3.34
CA LEU A 281 0.07 7.02 2.58
C LEU A 281 1.21 8.02 2.38
N SER A 282 2.43 7.64 2.78
CA SER A 282 3.61 8.48 2.59
C SER A 282 4.64 7.82 1.69
N GLY A 283 5.05 8.54 0.65
CA GLY A 283 6.27 8.26 -0.08
C GLY A 283 7.43 8.80 0.72
N ASP A 284 8.29 7.94 1.23
CA ASP A 284 9.60 8.39 1.69
C ASP A 284 10.39 8.89 0.48
N ALA A 285 10.69 10.19 0.46
CA ALA A 285 11.44 10.86 -0.59
C ALA A 285 12.96 10.89 -0.32
N THR A 286 13.46 10.23 0.73
CA THR A 286 14.86 10.34 1.20
C THR A 286 15.76 9.15 0.86
N LEU A 287 15.21 8.03 0.37
CA LEU A 287 15.99 6.90 -0.17
C LEU A 287 16.45 7.20 -1.61
N GLY A 288 17.49 8.03 -1.75
CA GLY A 288 18.01 8.43 -3.06
C GLY A 288 19.35 9.17 -3.11
N LYS A 289 19.96 9.55 -1.97
CA LYS A 289 21.39 9.89 -1.94
C LYS A 289 22.19 8.67 -1.48
N VAL A 290 22.51 7.81 -2.45
CA VAL A 290 23.75 7.03 -2.37
C VAL A 290 24.86 8.06 -2.53
N ASP A 291 25.54 8.37 -1.42
CA ASP A 291 26.77 9.14 -1.47
C ASP A 291 27.79 8.40 -2.34
N GLY A 292 28.62 9.14 -3.06
CA GLY A 292 29.17 8.69 -4.34
C GLY A 292 29.88 7.34 -4.27
N MET A 293 29.48 6.40 -5.13
CA MET A 293 30.43 5.39 -5.60
C MET A 293 31.55 6.15 -6.32
N ILE A 294 32.67 6.33 -5.64
CA ILE A 294 33.89 6.85 -6.24
C ILE A 294 34.27 5.87 -7.34
N ASN A 295 34.11 6.27 -8.60
CA ASN A 295 34.76 5.61 -9.71
C ASN A 295 36.27 5.72 -9.49
N VAL A 296 36.87 4.69 -8.90
CA VAL A 296 38.32 4.51 -8.95
C VAL A 296 38.65 4.20 -10.40
N PRO A 297 39.38 5.07 -11.13
CA PRO A 297 39.74 4.77 -12.51
C PRO A 297 40.73 3.61 -12.51
N VAL A 298 40.27 2.43 -12.93
CA VAL A 298 41.17 1.30 -13.19
C VAL A 298 41.96 1.62 -14.45
N THR A 299 43.21 2.02 -14.28
CA THR A 299 44.14 2.30 -15.38
C THR A 299 44.50 1.01 -16.11
N GLY A 300 43.62 0.59 -17.03
CA GLY A 300 43.72 -0.64 -17.82
C GLY A 300 43.81 -0.36 -19.32
N ALA A 301 44.64 0.59 -19.72
CA ALA A 301 44.85 0.91 -21.13
C ALA A 301 45.74 -0.16 -21.80
N VAL A 302 45.13 -1.17 -22.42
CA VAL A 302 45.79 -2.08 -23.38
C VAL A 302 45.02 -2.12 -24.69
N PRO A 303 45.27 -1.20 -25.63
CA PRO A 303 44.93 -1.37 -27.03
C PRO A 303 46.15 -1.87 -27.80
N GLY A 304 46.24 -3.18 -28.01
CA GLY A 304 47.19 -3.73 -28.97
C GLY A 304 46.58 -3.76 -30.37
N GLN A 305 47.09 -2.97 -31.32
CA GLN A 305 47.05 -3.29 -32.75
C GLN A 305 48.04 -2.43 -33.57
N GLY A 306 49.08 -3.08 -34.11
CA GLY A 306 49.55 -2.87 -35.48
C GLY A 306 50.37 -1.62 -35.87
N GLY A 307 51.68 -1.82 -36.01
CA GLY A 307 52.39 -1.43 -37.25
C GLY A 307 53.15 -0.10 -37.27
N GLY A 308 54.44 -0.16 -37.62
CA GLY A 308 55.29 1.00 -37.89
C GLY A 308 56.75 0.72 -37.52
N GLY A 309 57.60 0.48 -38.51
CA GLY A 309 59.02 0.16 -38.28
C GLY A 309 59.91 1.40 -38.12
N GLY A 310 61.12 1.20 -37.60
CA GLY A 310 62.13 2.25 -37.46
C GLY A 310 63.19 1.90 -36.42
N GLY A 311 64.19 1.10 -36.80
CA GLY A 311 65.36 0.89 -35.95
C GLY A 311 66.39 2.00 -36.17
N ASN A 312 66.97 2.54 -35.08
CA ASN A 312 68.40 2.82 -34.97
C ASN A 312 68.80 3.29 -33.55
N ASN A 313 69.80 2.58 -33.00
CA ASN A 313 70.83 2.94 -32.01
C ASN A 313 70.54 3.81 -30.75
N PRO A 314 70.93 3.33 -29.55
CA PRO A 314 71.36 4.16 -28.41
C PRO A 314 72.84 4.61 -28.63
N PRO A 315 73.39 5.64 -27.94
CA PRO A 315 73.56 5.63 -26.48
C PRO A 315 73.36 6.97 -25.72
N ASP A 316 73.29 6.85 -24.39
CA ASP A 316 73.65 7.85 -23.37
C ASP A 316 75.09 8.41 -23.59
N PRO A 317 75.62 9.46 -22.87
CA PRO A 317 75.21 9.95 -21.54
C PRO A 317 75.37 11.49 -21.27
N LEU A 318 75.21 11.86 -19.98
CA LEU A 318 75.74 13.06 -19.28
C LEU A 318 75.02 14.42 -19.47
N GLY A 319 74.73 15.07 -18.34
CA GLY A 319 74.85 16.53 -18.19
C GLY A 319 76.17 16.87 -17.47
N PRO A 320 76.34 18.06 -16.83
CA PRO A 320 75.51 19.26 -16.87
C PRO A 320 76.23 20.46 -17.53
N GLY A 321 75.49 21.55 -17.82
CA GLY A 321 76.02 22.81 -18.34
C GLY A 321 74.92 23.78 -18.73
#